data_AF-A0A059F2W8-F1
#
_entry.id   AF-A0A059F2W8-F1
#
_cell.length_a   1.000
_cell.length_b   1.000
_cell.length_c   1.000
_cell.angle_alpha   90.00
_cell.angle_beta   90.00
_cell.angle_gamma   90.00
#
_symmetry.space_group_name_H-M   'P 1'
#
loop_
_entity.id
_entity.type
_entity.pdbx_description
1 polymer ?
#
loop_
_entity_poly.entity_id
_entity_poly.type
_entity_poly.pdbx_seq_one_letter_code
_entity_poly.pdbx_strand_id
1 'polypeptide(L)'
;MTIYTDEHKSYSALFIKGFLHSNVFHKYEFVDEQNGANTQAVESFNNELKLLIKKQKGIKNANRKDFLKEFCFYFNNKQRFLCAIFDLLKYS
;
A
#
# COMPACT_ATOMS: atom_id res chain seq x y z
N MET A 1 13.44 8.18 1.13
CA MET A 1 12.65 6.94 1.28
C MET A 1 12.50 6.35 -0.11
N THR A 2 13.01 5.13 -0.32
CA THR A 2 13.01 4.45 -1.62
C THR A 2 11.75 3.59 -1.72
N ILE A 3 11.03 3.69 -2.84
CA ILE A 3 9.82 2.89 -3.09
C ILE A 3 10.11 1.98 -4.28
N TYR A 4 9.94 0.68 -4.06
CA TYR A 4 10.13 -0.37 -5.07
C TYR A 4 8.77 -0.81 -5.59
N THR A 5 8.52 -0.60 -6.89
CA THR A 5 7.27 -1.01 -7.56
C THR A 5 7.59 -1.59 -8.93
N ASP A 6 6.61 -2.27 -9.53
CA ASP A 6 6.69 -2.67 -10.94
C ASP A 6 6.70 -1.43 -11.88
N GLU A 7 6.97 -1.64 -13.17
CA GLU A 7 7.03 -0.61 -14.22
C GLU A 7 5.66 -0.04 -14.66
N HIS A 8 4.62 -0.11 -13.82
CA HIS A 8 3.32 0.44 -14.20
C HIS A 8 3.39 1.97 -14.33
N LYS A 9 2.94 2.50 -15.49
CA LYS A 9 3.01 3.93 -15.86
C LYS A 9 2.40 4.90 -14.85
N SER A 10 1.51 4.44 -13.96
CA SER A 10 0.97 5.28 -12.89
C SER A 10 2.02 5.68 -11.85
N TYR A 11 3.13 4.94 -11.75
CA TYR A 11 4.21 5.21 -10.79
C TYR A 11 5.15 6.33 -11.21
N SER A 12 5.09 6.81 -12.46
CA SER A 12 5.80 8.01 -12.89
C SER A 12 5.46 9.25 -12.03
N ALA A 13 4.28 9.26 -11.40
CA ALA A 13 3.88 10.29 -10.46
C ALA A 13 4.65 10.26 -9.12
N LEU A 14 5.29 9.14 -8.75
CA LEU A 14 6.10 9.01 -7.53
C LEU A 14 7.37 9.85 -7.61
N PHE A 15 7.99 9.92 -8.79
CA PHE A 15 9.15 10.78 -9.05
C PHE A 15 8.80 12.26 -8.83
N ILE A 16 7.63 12.69 -9.31
CA ILE A 16 7.10 14.05 -9.11
C ILE A 16 6.89 14.36 -7.62
N LYS A 17 6.64 13.34 -6.80
CA LYS A 17 6.46 13.44 -5.35
C LYS A 17 7.77 13.32 -4.55
N GLY A 18 8.93 13.26 -5.21
CA GLY A 18 10.25 13.23 -4.57
C GLY A 18 10.68 11.84 -4.05
N PHE A 19 10.01 10.77 -4.48
CA PHE A 19 10.41 9.41 -4.13
C PHE A 19 11.41 8.87 -5.15
N LEU A 20 12.49 8.25 -4.65
CA LEU A 20 13.42 7.50 -5.48
C LEU A 20 12.73 6.19 -5.88
N HIS A 21 12.47 6.00 -7.16
CA HIS A 21 11.82 4.83 -7.71
C HIS A 21 12.87 3.89 -8.30
N SER A 22 12.96 2.68 -7.77
CA SER A 22 13.80 1.60 -8.31
C SER A 22 12.88 0.50 -8.83
N ASN A 23 13.13 0.05 -10.06
CA ASN A 23 12.29 -0.91 -10.77
C ASN A 23 12.81 -2.33 -10.53
N VAL A 24 11.90 -3.27 -10.24
CA VAL A 24 12.22 -4.71 -10.23
C VAL A 24 11.60 -5.35 -11.48
N PHE A 25 12.42 -5.99 -12.31
CA PHE A 25 11.95 -6.70 -13.49
C PHE A 25 11.42 -8.10 -13.11
N HIS A 26 10.10 -8.21 -12.93
CA HIS A 26 9.40 -9.46 -12.58
C HIS A 26 9.56 -10.62 -13.56
N LYS A 27 10.15 -10.39 -14.73
CA LYS A 27 10.41 -11.45 -15.71
C LYS A 27 11.62 -12.32 -15.33
N TYR A 28 12.54 -11.81 -14.51
CA TYR A 28 13.81 -12.47 -14.25
C TYR A 28 14.19 -12.56 -12.76
N GLU A 29 13.76 -11.61 -11.91
CA GLU A 29 14.18 -11.56 -10.49
C GLU A 29 13.00 -11.28 -9.55
N PHE A 30 12.84 -12.10 -8.50
CA PHE A 30 11.83 -11.93 -7.44
C PHE A 30 12.28 -10.92 -6.37
N VAL A 31 13.59 -10.84 -6.17
CA VAL A 31 14.29 -9.86 -5.34
C VAL A 31 15.47 -9.41 -6.18
N ASP A 32 15.64 -8.11 -6.39
CA ASP A 32 16.83 -7.58 -7.04
C ASP A 32 18.04 -7.82 -6.12
N GLU A 33 19.02 -8.59 -6.59
CA GLU A 33 20.18 -9.02 -5.79
C GLU A 33 21.12 -7.85 -5.44
N GLN A 34 21.09 -6.75 -6.20
CA GLN A 34 22.01 -5.62 -6.00
C GLN A 34 21.50 -4.63 -4.95
N ASN A 35 20.18 -4.41 -4.89
CA ASN A 35 19.58 -3.40 -4.02
C ASN A 35 18.54 -3.97 -3.03
N GLY A 36 18.28 -5.28 -3.06
CA GLY A 36 17.32 -5.97 -2.19
C GLY A 36 15.86 -5.62 -2.46
N ALA A 37 15.58 -4.92 -3.56
CA ALA A 37 14.24 -4.48 -3.92
C ALA A 37 13.32 -5.68 -4.17
N ASN A 38 12.13 -5.64 -3.59
CA ASN A 38 11.08 -6.60 -3.88
C ASN A 38 9.70 -5.93 -3.82
N THR A 39 8.72 -6.55 -4.47
CA THR A 39 7.33 -6.08 -4.53
C THR A 39 6.42 -6.71 -3.50
N GLN A 40 6.96 -7.55 -2.60
CA GLN A 40 6.16 -8.33 -1.66
C GLN A 40 5.26 -7.45 -0.78
N ALA A 41 5.76 -6.28 -0.36
CA ALA A 41 4.97 -5.30 0.40
C ALA A 41 3.80 -4.73 -0.42
N VAL A 42 4.05 -4.38 -1.69
CA VAL A 42 3.03 -3.85 -2.62
C VAL A 42 1.99 -4.93 -2.95
N GLU A 43 2.43 -6.16 -3.20
CA GLU A 43 1.57 -7.31 -3.45
C GLU A 43 0.69 -7.65 -2.26
N SER A 44 1.27 -7.67 -1.05
CA SER A 44 0.53 -7.88 0.20
C SER A 44 -0.56 -6.84 0.40
N PHE A 45 -0.23 -5.56 0.20
CA PHE A 45 -1.20 -4.46 0.26
C PHE A 45 -2.34 -4.65 -0.75
N ASN A 46 -2.01 -4.93 -2.00
CA ASN A 46 -2.99 -5.12 -3.07
C ASN A 46 -3.90 -6.33 -2.82
N ASN A 47 -3.35 -7.42 -2.30
CA ASN A 47 -4.12 -8.62 -1.99
C ASN A 47 -5.10 -8.38 -0.83
N GLU A 48 -4.66 -7.73 0.25
CA GLU A 48 -5.53 -7.46 1.39
C GLU A 48 -6.65 -6.45 1.03
N LEU A 49 -6.32 -5.43 0.24
CA LEU A 49 -7.30 -4.48 -0.30
C LEU A 49 -8.40 -5.19 -1.11
N LYS A 50 -8.01 -6.06 -2.04
CA LYS A 50 -8.94 -6.86 -2.86
C LYS A 50 -9.83 -7.76 -2.00
N LEU A 51 -9.26 -8.39 -0.96
CA LEU A 51 -10.01 -9.25 -0.03
C LEU A 51 -11.07 -8.46 0.73
N LEU A 52 -10.75 -7.26 1.24
CA LEU A 52 -11.72 -6.42 1.95
C LEU A 52 -12.84 -5.92 1.04
N ILE A 53 -12.51 -5.49 -0.18
CA ILE A 53 -13.52 -5.10 -1.17
C ILE A 53 -14.47 -6.27 -1.46
N LYS A 54 -13.93 -7.47 -1.63
CA LYS A 54 -14.72 -8.69 -1.86
C LYS A 54 -15.61 -9.01 -0.66
N LYS A 55 -15.09 -8.91 0.56
CA LYS A 55 -15.83 -9.14 1.81
C LYS A 55 -17.01 -8.15 1.97
N GLN A 56 -16.82 -6.91 1.52
CA GLN A 56 -17.86 -5.88 1.55
C GLN A 56 -18.84 -5.95 0.36
N LYS A 57 -18.66 -6.90 -0.56
CA LYS A 57 -19.43 -7.03 -1.82
C LYS A 57 -19.37 -5.77 -2.68
N GLY A 58 -18.20 -5.12 -2.70
CA GLY A 58 -17.97 -3.86 -3.40
C GLY A 58 -18.18 -2.63 -2.51
N ILE A 59 -17.84 -1.48 -3.05
CA ILE A 59 -17.86 -0.19 -2.34
C ILE A 59 -18.51 0.84 -3.25
N LYS A 60 -19.48 1.58 -2.71
CA LYS A 60 -20.12 2.68 -3.43
C LYS A 60 -19.08 3.73 -3.80
N ASN A 61 -19.18 4.31 -5.00
CA ASN A 61 -18.21 5.29 -5.49
C ASN A 61 -18.00 6.48 -4.53
N ALA A 62 -19.08 6.95 -3.90
CA ALA A 62 -19.05 8.03 -2.92
C ALA A 62 -18.14 7.72 -1.71
N ASN A 63 -18.06 6.45 -1.30
CA ASN A 63 -17.37 6.03 -0.08
C ASN A 63 -15.93 5.58 -0.33
N ARG A 64 -15.46 5.54 -1.59
CA ARG A 64 -14.12 5.03 -1.93
C ARG A 64 -13.01 5.79 -1.22
N LYS A 65 -13.12 7.11 -1.10
CA LYS A 65 -12.10 7.94 -0.46
C LYS A 65 -11.97 7.61 1.03
N ASP A 66 -13.07 7.51 1.74
CA ASP A 66 -13.04 7.26 3.18
C ASP A 66 -12.69 5.81 3.48
N PHE A 67 -13.19 4.87 2.68
CA PHE A 67 -12.73 3.48 2.73
C PHE A 67 -11.21 3.35 2.56
N LEU A 68 -10.61 4.05 1.59
CA LEU A 68 -9.17 3.99 1.39
C LEU A 68 -8.40 4.57 2.58
N LYS A 69 -8.89 5.65 3.20
CA LYS A 69 -8.27 6.20 4.42
C LYS A 69 -8.33 5.20 5.56
N GLU A 70 -9.49 4.60 5.81
CA GLU A 70 -9.69 3.58 6.84
C GLU A 70 -8.80 2.36 6.59
N PHE A 71 -8.75 1.88 5.35
CA PHE A 71 -7.91 0.76 4.96
C PHE A 71 -6.43 1.06 5.17
N CYS A 72 -5.94 2.22 4.71
CA CYS A 72 -4.55 2.62 4.92
C CYS A 72 -4.21 2.72 6.41
N PHE A 73 -5.10 3.29 7.22
CA PHE A 73 -4.91 3.36 8.66
C PHE A 73 -4.82 1.96 9.28
N TYR A 74 -5.76 1.07 8.94
CA TYR A 74 -5.76 -0.31 9.41
C TYR A 74 -4.49 -1.06 8.99
N PHE A 75 -4.12 -1.01 7.70
CA PHE A 75 -2.97 -1.74 7.16
C PHE A 75 -1.66 -1.31 7.85
N ASN A 76 -1.46 0.00 8.02
CA ASN A 76 -0.25 0.55 8.63
C ASN A 76 -0.17 0.29 10.15
N ASN A 77 -1.31 0.13 10.82
CA ASN A 77 -1.37 -0.06 12.27
C ASN A 77 -1.76 -1.47 12.70
N LYS A 78 -1.82 -2.43 11.76
CA LYS A 78 -2.40 -3.77 11.98
C LYS A 78 -1.85 -4.50 13.21
N GLN A 79 -0.55 -4.36 13.50
CA GLN A 79 0.08 -4.98 14.67
C GLN A 79 -0.32 -4.35 16.01
N ARG A 80 -0.65 -3.06 16.02
CA ARG A 80 -1.00 -2.28 17.22
C ARG A 80 -2.34 -1.59 17.06
N PHE A 81 -3.27 -2.23 16.37
CA PHE A 81 -4.48 -1.58 15.86
C PHE A 81 -5.34 -0.97 16.98
N LEU A 82 -5.52 -1.71 18.09
CA LEU A 82 -6.24 -1.20 19.26
C LEU A 82 -5.56 0.03 19.88
N CYS A 83 -4.24 0.01 20.02
CA CYS A 83 -3.48 1.16 20.53
C CYS A 83 -3.63 2.37 19.60
N ALA A 84 -3.51 2.16 18.29
CA ALA A 84 -3.64 3.22 17.30
C ALA A 84 -5.05 3.86 17.31
N ILE A 85 -6.11 3.06 17.53
CA ILE A 85 -7.46 3.58 17.72
C ILE A 85 -7.54 4.43 19.00
N PHE A 86 -7.00 3.92 20.12
CA PHE A 86 -6.99 4.70 21.37
C PHE A 86 -6.23 6.01 21.23
N ASP A 87 -5.12 6.03 20.48
CA ASP A 87 -4.37 7.25 20.24
C ASP A 87 -5.17 8.24 19.39
N LEU A 88 -5.89 7.79 18.36
CA LEU A 88 -6.83 8.66 17.62
C LEU A 88 -7.90 9.27 18.53
N LEU A 89 -8.51 8.46 19.40
CA LEU A 89 -9.58 8.90 20.29
C LEU A 89 -9.11 9.86 21.39
N LYS A 90 -7.85 9.77 21.82
CA LYS A 90 -7.28 10.70 22.81
C LYS A 90 -7.10 12.12 22.27
N TYR A 91 -7.02 12.28 20.94
CA TYR A 91 -6.78 13.56 20.27
C TYR A 91 -7.97 14.03 19.43
N SER A 92 -9.14 13.37 19.51
CA SER A 92 -10.39 13.78 18.83
C SER A 92 -11.32 14.54 19.77
#